data_AF-A0A533ULF5-F1
#
_entry.id   AF-A0A533ULF5-F1
#
_cell.length_a   1.000
_cell.length_b   1.000
_cell.length_c   1.000
_cell.angle_alpha   90.00
_cell.angle_beta   90.00
_cell.angle_gamma   90.00
#
_symmetry.space_group_name_H-M   'P 1'
#
loop_
_entity.id
_entity.type
_entity.pdbx_description
1 polymer ?
#
loop_
_entity_poly.entity_id
_entity_poly.type
_entity_poly.pdbx_seq_one_letter_code
_entity_poly.pdbx_strand_id
1 'polypeptide(L)'
;MKDIEIKMESLNIKPNTEIRGKIQVNYTGRYDGVVVNTQILNSNQLIVYKSYNGKSISQNLSRLFINKNDMPQNIAEFTAMIEFEPNQSHDVKFRVSIIQEHKEIESDIVFAKLLP
;
A
#
# COMPACT_ATOMS: atom_id res chain seq x y z
N MET A 1 -7.67 -19.38 -3.74
CA MET A 1 -6.91 -18.38 -2.97
C MET A 1 -6.50 -17.28 -3.92
N LYS A 2 -6.47 -16.01 -3.48
CA LYS A 2 -5.95 -14.91 -4.32
C LYS A 2 -4.43 -15.01 -4.38
N ASP A 3 -3.84 -14.67 -5.52
CA ASP A 3 -2.39 -14.67 -5.72
C ASP A 3 -1.69 -13.57 -4.92
N ILE A 4 -2.40 -12.48 -4.63
CA ILE A 4 -1.99 -11.45 -3.69
C ILE A 4 -3.19 -10.96 -2.88
N GLU A 5 -2.95 -10.58 -1.64
CA GLU A 5 -3.95 -10.02 -0.75
C GLU A 5 -3.36 -8.84 0.01
N ILE A 6 -4.13 -7.75 0.15
CA ILE A 6 -3.80 -6.63 1.04
C ILE A 6 -4.84 -6.54 2.16
N LYS A 7 -4.35 -6.30 3.39
CA LYS A 7 -5.18 -6.03 4.57
C LYS A 7 -4.69 -4.77 5.25
N MET A 8 -5.61 -3.87 5.55
CA MET A 8 -5.32 -2.69 6.34
C MET A 8 -5.65 -2.99 7.80
N GLU A 9 -4.85 -2.48 8.73
CA GLU A 9 -5.14 -2.61 10.16
C GLU A 9 -6.43 -1.88 10.55
N SER A 10 -6.68 -0.73 9.91
CA SER A 10 -7.92 0.03 10.03
C SER A 10 -8.40 0.47 8.66
N LEU A 11 -9.71 0.39 8.43
CA LEU A 11 -10.38 0.98 7.28
C LEU A 11 -10.86 2.42 7.55
N ASN A 12 -10.75 2.90 8.78
CA ASN A 12 -11.02 4.30 9.13
C ASN A 12 -9.68 5.00 9.35
N ILE A 13 -9.34 5.91 8.44
CA ILE A 13 -8.08 6.65 8.42
C ILE A 13 -8.32 8.05 8.96
N LYS A 14 -7.42 8.51 9.82
CA LYS A 14 -7.38 9.90 10.29
C LYS A 14 -6.12 10.58 9.75
N PRO A 15 -6.18 11.89 9.46
CA PRO A 15 -4.99 12.65 9.10
C PRO A 15 -3.96 12.57 10.24
N ASN A 16 -2.67 12.65 9.88
CA ASN A 16 -1.54 12.62 10.81
C ASN A 16 -1.46 11.38 11.70
N THR A 17 -2.15 10.29 11.33
CA THR A 17 -2.05 8.99 12.00
C THR A 17 -1.35 7.99 11.11
N GLU A 18 -0.63 7.06 11.73
CA GLU A 18 0.04 5.98 11.02
C GLU A 18 -0.98 4.97 10.48
N ILE A 19 -0.93 4.75 9.18
CA ILE A 19 -1.71 3.76 8.46
C ILE A 19 -0.80 2.54 8.26
N ARG A 20 -1.24 1.38 8.71
CA ARG A 20 -0.51 0.12 8.54
C ARG A 20 -1.24 -0.81 7.59
N GLY A 21 -0.50 -1.34 6.63
CA GLY A 21 -0.98 -2.33 5.67
C GLY A 21 -0.08 -3.56 5.64
N LYS A 22 -0.71 -4.73 5.52
CA LYS A 22 -0.06 -6.03 5.37
C LYS A 22 -0.42 -6.62 4.02
N ILE A 23 0.58 -7.11 3.31
CA ILE A 23 0.50 -7.74 2.00
C ILE A 23 0.94 -9.18 2.15
N GLN A 24 0.16 -10.09 1.58
CA GLN A 24 0.50 -11.49 1.48
C GLN A 24 0.45 -11.95 0.03
N VAL A 25 1.55 -12.52 -0.45
CA VAL A 25 1.67 -13.06 -1.81
C VAL A 25 1.58 -14.59 -1.73
N ASN A 26 0.58 -15.16 -2.38
CA ASN A 26 0.41 -16.61 -2.50
C ASN A 26 0.82 -17.12 -3.89
N TYR A 27 1.19 -16.22 -4.80
CA TYR A 27 1.68 -16.56 -6.14
C TYR A 27 2.96 -17.39 -6.09
N THR A 28 2.93 -18.57 -6.73
CA THR A 28 4.04 -19.53 -6.72
C THR A 28 5.04 -19.32 -7.87
N GLY A 29 4.73 -18.44 -8.83
CA GLY A 29 5.61 -18.15 -9.96
C GLY A 29 6.79 -17.24 -9.61
N ARG A 30 7.59 -16.93 -10.64
CA ARG A 30 8.68 -15.96 -10.51
C ARG A 30 8.12 -14.54 -10.64
N TYR A 31 8.54 -13.65 -9.78
CA TYR A 31 8.16 -12.25 -9.78
C TYR A 31 9.27 -11.42 -9.12
N ASP A 32 9.33 -10.13 -9.41
CA ASP A 32 10.38 -9.21 -8.97
C ASP A 32 10.06 -8.61 -7.59
N GLY A 33 8.78 -8.32 -7.36
CA GLY A 33 8.30 -7.71 -6.13
C GLY A 33 6.85 -7.31 -6.21
N VAL A 34 6.43 -6.49 -5.25
CA VAL A 34 5.08 -5.93 -5.21
C VAL A 34 5.12 -4.41 -5.25
N VAL A 35 4.08 -3.83 -5.84
CA VAL A 35 3.87 -2.39 -5.87
C VAL A 35 2.63 -2.06 -5.06
N VAL A 36 2.74 -1.10 -4.15
CA VAL A 36 1.61 -0.47 -3.47
C VAL A 36 1.35 0.89 -4.10
N ASN A 37 0.13 1.07 -4.59
CA ASN A 37 -0.36 2.33 -5.12
C ASN A 37 -1.58 2.76 -4.31
N THR A 38 -1.58 4.00 -3.87
CA THR A 38 -2.67 4.55 -3.05
C THR A 38 -3.23 5.79 -3.73
N GLN A 39 -4.54 5.83 -3.87
CA GLN A 39 -5.24 6.96 -4.46
C GLN A 39 -6.33 7.44 -3.52
N ILE A 40 -6.36 8.75 -3.28
CA ILE A 40 -7.44 9.41 -2.53
C ILE A 40 -8.47 9.88 -3.56
N LEU A 41 -9.67 9.31 -3.54
CA LEU A 41 -10.70 9.64 -4.53
C LEU A 41 -11.19 11.07 -4.33
N ASN A 42 -11.44 11.77 -5.44
CA ASN A 42 -11.87 13.17 -5.46
C ASN A 42 -10.89 14.13 -4.77
N SER A 43 -9.60 13.78 -4.72
CA SER A 43 -8.53 14.63 -4.18
C SER A 43 -7.26 14.46 -5.02
N ASN A 44 -6.49 15.53 -5.15
CA ASN A 44 -5.15 15.50 -5.74
C ASN A 44 -4.05 15.30 -4.69
N GLN A 45 -4.44 15.14 -3.42
CA GLN A 45 -3.51 14.93 -2.32
C GLN A 45 -2.92 13.52 -2.36
N LEU A 46 -1.69 13.39 -1.90
CA LEU A 46 -0.94 12.14 -1.88
C LEU A 46 -0.78 11.61 -0.46
N ILE A 47 -0.65 10.28 -0.37
CA ILE A 47 -0.17 9.64 0.85
C ILE A 47 1.35 9.65 0.87
N VAL A 48 1.94 9.66 2.07
CA VAL A 48 3.38 9.53 2.28
C VAL A 48 3.67 8.18 2.91
N TYR A 49 4.35 7.28 2.18
CA TYR A 49 4.87 6.05 2.76
C TYR A 49 6.05 6.37 3.69
N LYS A 50 6.04 5.80 4.90
CA LYS A 50 7.03 6.07 5.95
C LYS A 50 8.00 4.91 6.13
N SER A 51 7.54 3.66 6.01
CA SER A 51 8.42 2.49 6.10
C SER A 51 7.85 1.26 5.39
N TYR A 52 8.70 0.27 5.14
CA TYR A 52 8.27 -1.10 4.81
C TYR A 52 9.22 -2.12 5.45
N ASN A 53 8.69 -3.21 6.01
CA ASN A 53 9.46 -4.29 6.66
C ASN A 53 10.55 -3.76 7.62
N GLY A 54 10.24 -2.70 8.37
CA GLY A 54 11.16 -2.04 9.31
C GLY A 54 12.20 -1.11 8.66
N LYS A 55 12.26 -1.02 7.32
CA LYS A 55 13.11 -0.06 6.60
C LYS A 55 12.40 1.27 6.42
N SER A 56 12.97 2.34 6.95
CA SER A 56 12.45 3.70 6.76
C SER A 56 12.60 4.17 5.32
N ILE A 57 11.59 4.87 4.82
CA ILE A 57 11.58 5.51 3.51
C ILE A 57 11.92 6.98 3.72
N SER A 58 13.01 7.45 3.12
CA SER A 58 13.49 8.82 3.28
C SER A 58 12.91 9.81 2.26
N GLN A 59 12.23 9.30 1.22
CA GLN A 59 11.68 10.10 0.12
C GLN A 59 10.17 9.96 0.03
N ASN A 60 9.48 11.04 -0.31
CA ASN A 60 8.05 10.98 -0.62
C ASN A 60 7.86 10.24 -1.95
N LEU A 61 7.37 9.00 -1.86
CA LEU A 61 7.07 8.17 -3.02
C LEU A 61 5.57 8.16 -3.26
N SER A 62 5.14 8.45 -4.48
CA SER A 62 3.74 8.23 -4.90
C SER A 62 3.40 6.74 -5.03
N ARG A 63 4.42 5.90 -5.22
CA ARG A 63 4.33 4.46 -5.43
C ARG A 63 5.42 3.77 -4.63
N LEU A 64 5.03 2.82 -3.79
CA LEU A 64 5.96 2.01 -3.01
C LEU A 64 6.25 0.70 -3.77
N PHE A 65 7.50 0.46 -4.12
CA PHE A 65 7.96 -0.84 -4.62
C PHE A 65 8.68 -1.59 -3.50
N ILE A 66 8.30 -2.84 -3.26
CA ILE A 66 8.93 -3.73 -2.27
C ILE A 66 9.48 -4.93 -3.02
N ASN A 67 10.80 -5.11 -2.97
CA ASN A 67 11.48 -6.21 -3.63
C ASN A 67 11.08 -7.55 -2.98
N LYS A 68 10.89 -8.61 -3.78
CA LYS A 68 10.60 -9.95 -3.27
C LYS A 68 11.61 -10.44 -2.23
N ASN A 69 12.89 -10.11 -2.40
CA ASN A 69 13.96 -10.50 -1.47
C ASN A 69 13.80 -9.86 -0.09
N ASP A 70 13.07 -8.75 0.00
CA ASP A 70 12.76 -8.07 1.25
C ASP A 70 11.47 -8.59 1.90
N MET A 71 10.81 -9.60 1.32
CA MET A 71 9.52 -10.14 1.79
C MET A 71 9.70 -11.54 2.41
N PRO A 72 10.16 -11.66 3.66
CA PRO A 72 10.27 -12.95 4.32
C PRO A 72 8.88 -13.62 4.36
N GLN A 73 8.83 -14.91 4.07
CA GLN A 73 7.58 -15.69 4.02
C GLN A 73 6.53 -15.15 3.03
N ASN A 74 6.95 -14.43 1.98
CA ASN A 74 6.06 -13.77 1.01
C ASN A 74 5.11 -12.73 1.63
N ILE A 75 5.53 -12.14 2.76
CA ILE A 75 4.77 -11.11 3.48
C ILE A 75 5.54 -9.79 3.40
N ALA A 76 4.80 -8.70 3.22
CA ALA A 76 5.29 -7.35 3.41
C ALA A 76 4.36 -6.56 4.31
N GLU A 77 4.94 -5.70 5.13
CA GLU A 77 4.23 -4.72 5.95
C GLU A 77 4.74 -3.34 5.57
N PHE A 78 3.83 -2.38 5.45
CA PHE A 78 4.18 -0.99 5.16
C PHE A 78 3.44 -0.05 6.10
N THR A 79 4.07 1.08 6.37
CA THR A 79 3.43 2.20 7.06
C THR A 79 3.37 3.43 6.18
N ALA A 80 2.30 4.18 6.31
CA ALA A 80 2.04 5.38 5.53
C ALA A 80 1.27 6.40 6.36
N MET A 81 1.19 7.64 5.89
CA MET A 81 0.51 8.72 6.58
C MET A 81 -0.09 9.70 5.58
N ILE A 82 -1.25 10.25 5.90
CA ILE A 82 -1.88 11.34 5.16
C ILE A 82 -1.68 12.62 5.98
N GLU A 83 -0.96 13.59 5.42
CA GLU A 83 -0.54 14.81 6.15
C GLU A 83 -1.54 15.98 6.01
N PHE A 84 -2.45 15.92 5.05
CA PHE A 84 -3.47 16.96 4.88
C PHE A 84 -4.72 16.65 5.70
N GLU A 85 -5.36 17.70 6.20
CA GLU A 85 -6.65 17.61 6.89
C GLU A 85 -7.79 17.75 5.87
N PRO A 86 -8.69 16.76 5.74
CA PRO A 86 -9.75 16.80 4.76
C PRO A 86 -10.99 17.50 5.31
N ASN A 87 -11.62 18.37 4.52
CA ASN A 87 -12.87 19.04 4.92
C ASN A 87 -14.11 18.14 4.79
N GLN A 88 -13.97 16.98 4.16
CA GLN A 88 -15.03 15.99 3.93
C GLN A 88 -14.42 14.58 3.92
N SER A 89 -15.24 13.55 4.07
CA SER A 89 -14.72 12.18 3.95
C SER A 89 -14.30 11.85 2.52
N HIS A 90 -13.17 11.16 2.38
CA HIS A 90 -12.68 10.64 1.10
C HIS A 90 -12.51 9.13 1.16
N ASP A 91 -12.82 8.46 0.06
CA ASP A 91 -12.46 7.05 -0.10
C ASP A 91 -10.98 6.96 -0.51
N VAL A 92 -10.23 6.11 0.18
CA VAL A 92 -8.82 5.84 -0.09
C VAL A 92 -8.71 4.44 -0.65
N LYS A 93 -8.29 4.36 -1.92
CA LYS A 93 -8.10 3.11 -2.63
C LYS A 93 -6.64 2.66 -2.50
N PHE A 94 -6.42 1.57 -1.78
CA PHE A 94 -5.15 0.87 -1.74
C PHE A 94 -5.16 -0.26 -2.76
N ARG A 95 -4.19 -0.24 -3.67
CA ARG A 95 -3.98 -1.32 -4.64
C ARG A 95 -2.60 -1.90 -4.46
N VAL A 96 -2.53 -3.22 -4.36
CA VAL A 96 -1.27 -3.94 -4.41
C VAL A 96 -1.20 -4.77 -5.69
N SER A 97 -0.04 -4.76 -6.34
CA SER A 97 0.17 -5.48 -7.60
C SER A 97 1.44 -6.32 -7.54
N ILE A 98 1.40 -7.55 -8.05
CA ILE A 98 2.60 -8.35 -8.30
C ILE A 98 3.23 -7.88 -9.61
N ILE A 99 4.54 -7.60 -9.58
CA ILE A 99 5.30 -7.21 -10.76
C ILE A 99 6.24 -8.35 -11.17
N GLN A 100 6.18 -8.70 -12.45
CA GLN A 100 7.08 -9.65 -13.10
C GLN A 100 7.56 -9.04 -14.42
N GLU A 101 8.87 -8.86 -14.58
CA GLU A 101 9.52 -8.30 -15.78
C GLU A 101 8.91 -6.95 -16.20
N HIS A 102 8.75 -6.04 -15.23
CA HIS A 102 8.11 -4.72 -15.39
C HIS A 102 6.62 -4.75 -15.78
N LYS A 103 5.99 -5.92 -15.81
CA LYS A 103 4.56 -6.08 -16.05
C LYS A 103 3.84 -6.38 -14.76
N GLU A 104 2.66 -5.81 -14.62
CA GLU A 104 1.72 -6.26 -13.60
C GLU A 104 1.08 -7.56 -14.08
N ILE A 105 1.09 -8.57 -13.22
CA ILE A 105 0.48 -9.87 -13.52
C ILE A 105 -0.77 -10.14 -12.70
N GLU A 106 -0.83 -9.64 -11.46
CA GLU A 106 -1.97 -9.82 -10.56
C GLU A 106 -2.08 -8.64 -9.60
N SER A 107 -3.28 -8.39 -9.06
CA SER A 107 -3.50 -7.30 -8.10
C SER A 107 -4.66 -7.53 -7.15
N ASP A 108 -4.61 -6.88 -5.99
CA ASP A 108 -5.73 -6.80 -5.05
C ASP A 108 -5.99 -5.35 -4.64
N ILE A 109 -7.23 -5.06 -4.24
CA ILE A 109 -7.69 -3.71 -3.91
C ILE A 109 -8.47 -3.73 -2.60
N VAL A 110 -8.17 -2.79 -1.72
CA VAL A 110 -8.95 -2.48 -0.51
C VAL A 110 -9.30 -1.00 -0.49
N PHE A 111 -10.53 -0.72 -0.08
CA PHE A 111 -11.00 0.64 0.16
C PHE A 111 -11.06 0.92 1.65
N ALA A 112 -10.48 2.05 2.04
CA ALA A 112 -10.61 2.64 3.36
C ALA A 112 -11.27 4.02 3.24
N LYS A 113 -11.64 4.61 4.36
CA LYS A 113 -12.27 5.92 4.44
C LYS A 113 -11.41 6.87 5.26
N LEU A 114 -10.96 7.94 4.63
CA LEU A 114 -10.33 9.07 5.28
C LEU A 114 -11.43 9.97 5.85
N LEU A 115 -11.39 10.19 7.16
CA LEU A 115 -12.33 11.02 7.90
C LEU A 115 -11.71 12.41 8.16
N PRO A 116 -12.53 13.48 8.18
CA PRO A 116 -12.16 14.78 8.74
C PRO A 116 -11.68 14.70 10.19
#